data_AF-A0A923XWM7-F1
#
_entry.id   AF-A0A923XWM7-F1
#
_cell.length_a   1.000
_cell.length_b   1.000
_cell.length_c   1.000
_cell.angle_alpha   90.00
_cell.angle_beta   90.00
_cell.angle_gamma   90.00
#
_symmetry.space_group_name_H-M   'P 1'
#
loop_
_entity.id
_entity.type
_entity.pdbx_description
1 polymer ?
#
loop_
_entity_poly.entity_id
_entity_poly.type
_entity_poly.pdbx_seq_one_letter_code
_entity_poly.pdbx_strand_id
1 'polypeptide(L)' 'MAQRATIADLAARAGVSVSTIDRILNSPDRVRAATAARVLAAAEELQF' A
#
# COMPACT_ATOMS: atom_id res chain seq x y z
N MET A 1 -10.44 15.80 14.25
CA MET A 1 -9.92 14.45 14.56
C MET A 1 -9.15 13.99 13.33
N ALA A 2 -7.89 13.58 13.46
CA ALA A 2 -7.13 13.04 12.32
C ALA A 2 -7.77 11.69 11.95
N GLN A 3 -8.44 11.65 10.80
CA GLN A 3 -8.97 10.41 10.24
C GLN A 3 -7.79 9.44 10.10
N ARG A 4 -7.81 8.33 10.85
CA ARG A 4 -6.80 7.28 10.68
C ARG A 4 -6.83 6.85 9.22
N ALA A 5 -5.70 6.99 8.52
CA ALA A 5 -5.55 6.43 7.19
C ALA A 5 -5.88 4.93 7.27
N THR A 6 -6.64 4.42 6.31
CA THR A 6 -7.01 3.01 6.22
C THR A 6 -6.20 2.32 5.12
N ILE A 7 -6.17 0.98 5.14
CA ILE A 7 -5.54 0.20 4.07
C ILE A 7 -6.21 0.48 2.72
N ALA A 8 -7.50 0.84 2.71
CA ALA A 8 -8.21 1.23 1.49
C ALA A 8 -7.67 2.56 0.93
N ASP A 9 -7.40 3.53 1.80
CA ASP A 9 -6.79 4.81 1.40
C ASP A 9 -5.38 4.60 0.87
N LEU A 10 -4.59 3.75 1.53
CA LEU A 10 -3.26 3.37 1.07
C LEU A 10 -3.29 2.71 -0.31
N ALA A 11 -4.22 1.79 -0.53
CA ALA A 11 -4.40 1.12 -1.82
C ALA A 11 -4.77 2.12 -2.93
N ALA A 12 -5.75 2.99 -2.65
CA ALA A 12 -6.17 4.05 -3.58
C ALA A 12 -5.00 4.99 -3.92
N ARG A 13 -4.21 5.39 -2.92
CA ARG A 13 -3.10 6.32 -3.10
C ARG A 13 -1.91 5.70 -3.84
N ALA A 14 -1.59 4.45 -3.53
CA ALA A 14 -0.57 3.70 -4.24
C ALA A 14 -1.00 3.30 -5.67
N GLY A 15 -2.30 3.39 -5.99
CA GLY A 15 -2.88 3.02 -7.27
C GLY A 15 -2.92 1.49 -7.47
N VAL A 16 -3.14 0.75 -6.38
CA VAL A 16 -3.26 -0.71 -6.39
C VAL A 16 -4.54 -1.13 -5.69
N SER A 17 -4.95 -2.40 -5.82
CA SER A 17 -6.05 -2.94 -5.04
C SER A 17 -5.60 -3.34 -3.63
N VAL A 18 -6.54 -3.39 -2.69
CA VAL A 18 -6.29 -3.94 -1.33
C VAL A 18 -5.74 -5.37 -1.41
N SER A 19 -6.20 -6.17 -2.37
CA SER A 19 -5.68 -7.52 -2.62
C SER A 19 -4.21 -7.54 -3.07
N THR A 20 -3.71 -6.47 -3.67
CA THR A 20 -2.28 -6.33 -3.97
C THR A 20 -1.50 -6.02 -2.71
N ILE A 21 -2.03 -5.17 -1.81
CA ILE A 21 -1.40 -4.92 -0.50
C ILE A 21 -1.35 -6.21 0.31
N ASP A 22 -2.43 -6.98 0.37
CA ASP A 22 -2.44 -8.29 1.02
C ASP A 22 -1.37 -9.23 0.44
N ARG A 23 -1.21 -9.23 -0.89
CA ARG A 23 -0.14 -9.98 -1.56
C ARG A 23 1.26 -9.49 -1.20
N ILE A 24 1.46 -8.18 -1.01
CA ILE A 24 2.75 -7.63 -0.57
C ILE A 24 3.05 -8.08 0.86
N LEU A 25 2.04 -8.09 1.73
CA LEU A 25 2.19 -8.50 3.13
C LEU A 25 2.43 -10.01 3.28
N ASN A 26 1.73 -10.83 2.47
CA ASN A 26 1.75 -12.29 2.60
C ASN A 26 2.72 -13.00 1.62
N SER A 27 3.09 -12.37 0.50
CA SER A 27 3.90 -12.96 -0.58
C SER A 27 4.59 -11.88 -1.44
N PRO A 28 5.48 -11.07 -0.85
CA PRO A 28 6.11 -9.93 -1.53
C PRO A 28 6.90 -10.32 -2.79
N ASP A 29 7.47 -11.53 -2.82
CA ASP A 29 8.26 -12.06 -3.95
C ASP A 29 7.44 -12.18 -5.25
N ARG A 30 6.11 -12.24 -5.15
CA ARG A 30 5.22 -12.30 -6.32
C ARG A 30 4.80 -10.92 -6.83
N VAL A 31 5.23 -9.85 -6.18
CA VAL A 31 4.89 -8.47 -6.53
C VAL A 31 6.11 -7.80 -7.13
N ARG A 32 5.90 -7.04 -8.22
CA ARG A 32 6.98 -6.30 -8.86
C ARG A 32 7.57 -5.30 -7.86
N ALA A 33 8.89 -5.22 -7.78
CA ALA A 33 9.59 -4.27 -6.91
C ALA A 33 9.12 -2.82 -7.11
N ALA A 34 8.82 -2.42 -8.36
CA ALA A 34 8.26 -1.10 -8.67
C ALA A 34 6.90 -0.84 -8.00
N THR A 35 6.05 -1.87 -7.89
CA THR A 35 4.75 -1.76 -7.20
C THR A 35 4.93 -1.69 -5.69
N ALA A 36 5.83 -2.48 -5.12
CA ALA A 36 6.14 -2.42 -3.69
C ALA A 36 6.69 -1.04 -3.30
N ALA A 37 7.59 -0.46 -4.11
CA ALA A 37 8.14 0.88 -3.89
C ALA A 37 7.04 1.97 -3.89
N ARG A 38 6.06 1.88 -4.79
CA ARG A 38 4.90 2.81 -4.81
C ARG A 38 4.04 2.70 -3.56
N VAL A 39 3.82 1.47 -3.07
CA VAL A 39 3.03 1.24 -1.85
C VAL A 39 3.77 1.77 -0.61
N LEU A 40 5.08 1.56 -0.52
CA LEU A 40 5.93 2.13 0.53
C LEU A 40 5.89 3.66 0.55
N ALA A 41 6.06 4.31 -0.61
CA ALA A 41 5.97 5.77 -0.70
C ALA A 41 4.59 6.30 -0.29
N ALA A 42 3.52 5.62 -0.69
CA ALA A 42 2.17 6.00 -0.28
C ALA A 42 1.93 5.79 1.22
N ALA A 43 2.55 4.79 1.84
CA ALA A 43 2.47 4.55 3.28
C ALA A 43 3.18 5.66 4.08
N GLU A 44 4.36 6.09 3.61
CA GLU A 44 5.07 7.24 4.19
C GLU A 44 4.25 8.53 4.08
N GLU A 45 3.64 8.80 2.92
CA GLU A 45 2.77 9.97 2.73
C GLU A 45 1.54 9.97 3.65
N LEU A 46 1.01 8.80 3.97
CA LEU A 46 -0.17 8.64 4.83
C LEU A 46 0.17 8.53 6.32
N GLN A 47 1.46 8.56 6.68
CA GLN A 47 1.96 8.32 8.04
C GLN A 47 1.42 7.00 8.62
N PHE A 48 1.33 5.97 7.79
CA PHE A 48 0.79 4.66 8.14
C PHE A 48 1.79 3.80 8.91
#